data_AF-A0A2S8D384-F1
#
_entry.id   AF-A0A2S8D384-F1
#
_cell.length_a   1.000
_cell.length_b   1.000
_cell.length_c   1.000
_cell.angle_alpha   90.00
_cell.angle_beta   90.00
_cell.angle_gamma   90.00
#
_symmetry.space_group_name_H-M   'P 1'
#
loop_
_entity.id
_entity.type
_entity.pdbx_description
1 polymer ?
#
loop_
_entity_poly.entity_id
_entity_poly.type
_entity_poly.pdbx_seq_one_letter_code
_entity_poly.pdbx_strand_id
1 'polypeptide(L)'
;SLGLLNAWSLAGEHRHWMIPLRKGAQYEELRKLGKGDHLVKLKTSPQARKKWPGLGNEGTARLLTVTRKGKVCHLLTSMTDAMRFPGGEMADLYSHRWEIELGYREIKQTMQLSRLT
;
A
#
# COMPACT_ATOMS: atom_id res chain seq x y z
N SER A 1 1.26 -4.48 -9.64
CA SER A 1 0.49 -5.73 -9.42
C SER A 1 1.10 -6.48 -8.24
N LEU A 2 0.40 -7.44 -7.64
CA LEU A 2 0.95 -8.23 -6.51
C LEU A 2 2.29 -8.89 -6.85
N GLY A 3 2.47 -9.35 -8.09
CA GLY A 3 3.75 -9.91 -8.54
C GLY A 3 4.93 -8.95 -8.45
N LEU A 4 4.74 -7.68 -8.86
CA LEU A 4 5.79 -6.65 -8.71
C LEU A 4 6.12 -6.37 -7.25
N LEU A 5 5.10 -6.27 -6.39
CA LEU A 5 5.28 -6.00 -4.96
C LEU A 5 6.03 -7.15 -4.27
N ASN A 6 5.69 -8.39 -4.63
CA ASN A 6 6.39 -9.57 -4.14
C ASN A 6 7.85 -9.60 -4.62
N ALA A 7 8.08 -9.41 -5.91
CA ALA A 7 9.43 -9.37 -6.47
C ALA A 7 10.28 -8.26 -5.84
N TRP A 8 9.71 -7.08 -5.61
CA TRP A 8 10.38 -5.97 -4.93
C TRP A 8 10.82 -6.33 -3.52
N SER A 9 9.92 -6.90 -2.72
CA SER A 9 10.24 -7.35 -1.35
C SER A 9 11.32 -8.42 -1.31
N LEU A 10 11.38 -9.29 -2.33
CA LEU A 10 12.35 -10.39 -2.41
C LEU A 10 13.70 -9.98 -3.01
N ALA A 11 13.80 -8.82 -3.66
CA ALA A 11 15.00 -8.38 -4.35
C ALA A 11 16.14 -7.87 -3.42
N GLY A 12 15.97 -7.97 -2.10
CA GLY A 12 17.00 -7.61 -1.13
C GLY A 12 16.43 -7.35 0.26
N GLU A 13 17.29 -6.88 1.15
CA GLU A 13 16.93 -6.58 2.54
C GLU A 13 16.29 -5.19 2.68
N HIS A 14 15.43 -5.05 3.68
CA HIS A 14 14.74 -3.78 4.01
C HIS A 14 13.97 -3.13 2.86
N ARG A 15 13.54 -3.93 1.87
CA ARG A 15 12.71 -3.47 0.75
C ARG A 15 11.23 -3.60 1.12
N HIS A 16 10.67 -2.49 1.56
CA HIS A 16 9.27 -2.42 1.95
C HIS A 16 8.45 -1.65 0.93
N TRP A 17 7.17 -1.96 0.86
CA TRP A 17 6.19 -1.20 0.09
C TRP A 17 5.00 -0.87 0.97
N MET A 18 4.37 0.26 0.68
CA MET A 18 3.12 0.69 1.30
C MET A 18 2.28 1.41 0.25
N ILE A 19 1.06 0.95 0.04
CA ILE A 19 0.18 1.45 -1.03
C ILE A 19 -1.25 1.60 -0.51
N PRO A 20 -2.05 2.49 -1.11
CA PRO A 20 -3.46 2.55 -0.76
C PRO A 20 -4.16 1.31 -1.31
N LEU A 21 -5.05 0.74 -0.51
CA LEU A 21 -5.92 -0.34 -0.94
C LEU A 21 -6.83 0.15 -2.06
N ARG A 22 -6.87 -0.59 -3.17
CA ARG A 22 -7.78 -0.27 -4.28
C ARG A 22 -9.22 -0.59 -3.88
N LYS A 23 -10.17 0.21 -4.35
CA LYS A 23 -11.60 -0.05 -4.18
C LYS A 23 -11.94 -1.44 -4.75
N GLY A 24 -12.67 -2.24 -3.97
CA GLY A 24 -13.09 -3.60 -4.36
C GLY A 24 -11.99 -4.67 -4.27
N ALA A 25 -10.81 -4.34 -3.72
CA ALA A 25 -9.77 -5.33 -3.48
C ALA A 25 -10.25 -6.41 -2.50
N GLN A 26 -10.05 -7.67 -2.88
CA GLN A 26 -10.41 -8.83 -2.09
C GLN A 26 -9.23 -9.26 -1.23
N TYR A 27 -9.49 -9.52 0.05
CA TYR A 27 -8.51 -10.03 1.00
C TYR A 27 -9.24 -10.83 2.08
N GLU A 28 -8.50 -11.70 2.74
CA GLU A 28 -8.98 -12.49 3.87
C GLU A 28 -8.22 -12.04 5.12
N GLU A 29 -8.93 -11.74 6.21
CA GLU A 29 -8.30 -11.38 7.48
C GLU A 29 -7.77 -12.64 8.15
N LEU A 30 -6.47 -12.66 8.46
CA LEU A 30 -5.82 -13.77 9.16
C LEU A 30 -5.86 -13.56 10.67
N ARG A 31 -5.54 -12.34 11.12
CA ARG A 31 -5.60 -11.96 12.54
C ARG A 31 -5.60 -10.45 12.70
N LYS A 32 -6.15 -10.00 13.82
CA LYS A 32 -6.08 -8.63 14.28
C LYS A 32 -4.79 -8.38 15.07
N LEU A 33 -4.09 -7.31 14.74
CA LEU A 33 -2.87 -6.85 15.45
C LEU A 33 -3.19 -5.70 16.42
N GLY A 34 -4.26 -4.94 16.14
CA GLY A 34 -4.69 -3.83 16.97
C GLY A 34 -5.95 -3.14 16.41
N LYS A 35 -6.30 -1.98 16.96
CA LYS A 35 -7.43 -1.18 16.45
C LYS A 35 -7.06 -0.65 15.06
N GLY A 36 -7.82 -1.08 14.04
CA GLY A 36 -7.57 -0.66 12.66
C GLY A 36 -6.31 -1.28 12.05
N ASP A 37 -5.79 -2.36 12.62
CA ASP A 37 -4.54 -2.98 12.19
C ASP A 37 -4.69 -4.50 12.14
N HIS A 38 -4.52 -5.07 10.94
CA HIS A 38 -4.85 -6.45 10.65
C HIS A 38 -3.78 -7.08 9.76
N LEU A 39 -3.47 -8.34 10.00
CA LEU A 39 -2.72 -9.17 9.06
C LEU A 39 -3.72 -9.82 8.11
N VAL A 40 -3.50 -9.64 6.81
CA VAL A 40 -4.40 -10.10 5.75
C VAL A 40 -3.67 -10.96 4.73
N LYS A 41 -4.44 -11.81 4.07
CA LYS A 41 -4.01 -12.66 2.96
C LYS A 41 -4.62 -12.14 1.67
N LEU A 42 -3.77 -12.03 0.65
CA LEU A 42 -4.11 -11.55 -0.68
C LEU A 42 -3.97 -12.71 -1.67
N LYS A 43 -5.03 -13.00 -2.42
CA LYS A 43 -5.00 -14.00 -3.49
C LYS A 43 -4.35 -13.40 -4.74
N THR A 44 -3.42 -14.12 -5.34
CA THR A 44 -2.81 -13.71 -6.60
C THR A 44 -3.72 -14.10 -7.76
N SER A 45 -3.78 -13.28 -8.81
CA SER A 45 -4.56 -13.62 -9.99
C SER A 45 -3.79 -14.59 -10.90
N PRO A 46 -4.47 -15.47 -11.66
CA PRO A 46 -3.82 -16.35 -12.62
C PRO A 46 -2.95 -15.58 -13.64
N GLN A 47 -3.43 -14.41 -14.09
CA GLN A 47 -2.67 -13.54 -14.99
C GLN A 47 -1.37 -13.02 -14.34
N ALA A 48 -1.40 -12.68 -13.05
CA ALA A 48 -0.19 -12.25 -12.33
C ALA A 48 0.81 -13.40 -12.22
N ARG A 49 0.36 -14.62 -11.92
CA ARG A 49 1.24 -15.81 -11.86
C ARG A 49 1.84 -16.16 -13.23
N LYS A 50 1.08 -16.02 -14.31
CA LYS A 50 1.61 -16.20 -15.69
C LYS A 50 2.74 -15.20 -15.99
N LYS A 51 2.62 -13.95 -15.52
CA LYS A 51 3.65 -12.92 -15.70
C LYS A 51 4.83 -13.07 -14.74
N TRP A 52 4.62 -13.71 -13.59
CA TRP A 52 5.61 -13.86 -12.52
C TRP A 52 5.68 -15.33 -12.08
N PRO A 53 6.51 -16.17 -12.73
CA PRO A 53 6.52 -17.62 -12.51
C PRO A 53 6.84 -18.06 -11.07
N GLY A 54 7.56 -17.23 -10.30
CA GLY A 54 7.85 -17.47 -8.87
C GLY A 54 6.80 -16.95 -7.90
N LEU A 55 5.67 -16.43 -8.39
CA LEU A 55 4.61 -15.87 -7.54
C LEU A 55 3.68 -16.98 -7.05
N GLY A 56 3.63 -17.16 -5.72
CA GLY A 56 2.70 -18.11 -5.08
C GLY A 56 1.23 -17.77 -5.29
N ASN A 57 0.34 -18.67 -4.87
CA ASN A 57 -1.11 -18.48 -4.96
C ASN A 57 -1.62 -17.37 -4.04
N GLU A 58 -0.91 -17.12 -2.96
CA GLU A 58 -1.30 -16.21 -1.90
C GLU A 58 -0.08 -15.41 -1.42
N GLY A 59 -0.33 -14.21 -0.91
CA GLY A 59 0.68 -13.37 -0.27
C GLY A 59 0.12 -12.73 1.00
N THR A 60 0.93 -12.66 2.04
CA THR A 60 0.54 -12.01 3.30
C THR A 60 0.95 -10.55 3.29
N ALA A 61 0.07 -9.68 3.76
CA ALA A 61 0.31 -8.25 3.92
C ALA A 61 -0.35 -7.75 5.20
N ARG A 62 0.02 -6.55 5.65
CA ARG A 62 -0.66 -5.87 6.76
C ARG A 62 -1.58 -4.79 6.19
N LEU A 63 -2.78 -4.70 6.76
CA LEU A 63 -3.83 -3.76 6.43
C LEU A 63 -4.02 -2.78 7.58
N LEU A 64 -3.78 -1.50 7.30
CA LEU A 64 -3.99 -0.40 8.25
C LEU A 64 -5.22 0.40 7.83
N THR A 65 -6.07 0.73 8.78
CA THR A 65 -7.23 1.61 8.62
C THR A 65 -6.89 2.96 9.23
N VAL A 66 -6.86 3.99 8.40
CA VAL A 66 -6.44 5.34 8.75
C VAL A 66 -7.56 6.31 8.40
N THR A 67 -7.87 7.23 9.30
CA THR A 67 -8.82 8.32 9.00
C THR A 67 -8.04 9.58 8.69
N ARG A 68 -8.25 10.15 7.51
CA ARG A 68 -7.61 11.41 7.09
C ARG A 68 -8.64 12.39 6.58
N LYS A 69 -8.61 13.62 7.09
CA LYS A 69 -9.58 14.69 6.76
C LYS A 69 -11.04 14.16 6.80
N GLY A 70 -11.37 13.37 7.83
CA GLY A 70 -12.70 12.76 8.02
C GLY A 70 -13.03 11.57 7.10
N LYS A 71 -12.13 11.15 6.20
CA LYS A 71 -12.33 10.01 5.30
C LYS A 71 -11.51 8.81 5.75
N VAL A 72 -12.15 7.65 5.83
CA VAL A 72 -11.47 6.38 6.09
C VAL A 72 -10.74 5.93 4.83
N CYS A 73 -9.48 5.55 4.99
CA CYS A 73 -8.61 5.02 3.96
C CYS A 73 -7.94 3.75 4.50
N HIS A 74 -7.70 2.80 3.60
CA HIS A 74 -7.00 1.57 3.94
C HIS A 74 -5.64 1.54 3.24
N LEU A 75 -4.60 1.18 3.97
CA LEU A 75 -3.24 1.03 3.48
C LEU A 75 -2.83 -0.43 3.56
N LEU A 76 -2.21 -0.94 2.50
CA LEU A 76 -1.55 -2.24 2.49
C LEU A 76 -0.05 -2.06 2.55
N THR A 77 0.64 -2.87 3.36
CA THR A 77 2.10 -2.88 3.45
C THR A 77 2.69 -4.28 3.61
N SER A 78 3.94 -4.45 3.16
CA SER A 78 4.76 -5.65 3.45
C SER A 78 5.38 -5.65 4.86
N MET A 79 5.27 -4.57 5.62
CA MET A 79 5.77 -4.48 6.99
C MET A 79 4.82 -5.17 7.98
N THR A 80 4.99 -6.48 8.15
CA THR A 80 4.07 -7.33 8.94
C THR A 80 4.43 -7.43 10.43
N ASP A 81 5.64 -7.04 10.82
CA ASP A 81 6.07 -6.99 12.23
C ASP A 81 5.50 -5.75 12.92
N ALA A 82 4.50 -5.97 13.78
CA ALA A 82 3.81 -4.90 14.49
C ALA A 82 4.63 -4.22 15.59
N MET A 83 5.60 -4.93 16.16
CA MET A 83 6.46 -4.38 17.21
C MET A 83 7.56 -3.52 16.61
N ARG A 84 8.14 -3.98 15.50
CA ARG A 84 9.17 -3.22 14.77
C ARG A 84 8.59 -2.03 14.01
N PHE A 85 7.38 -2.16 13.49
CA PHE A 85 6.71 -1.12 12.70
C PHE A 85 5.34 -0.80 13.31
N PRO A 86 5.25 0.19 14.19
CA PRO A 86 3.97 0.61 14.77
C PRO A 86 3.00 1.14 13.72
N GLY A 87 1.74 0.73 13.80
CA GLY A 87 0.70 1.07 12.80
C GLY A 87 0.44 2.57 12.64
N GLY A 88 0.43 3.30 13.76
CA GLY A 88 0.22 4.75 13.78
C GLY A 88 1.34 5.51 13.04
N GLU A 89 2.59 5.21 13.36
CA GLU A 89 3.75 5.87 12.73
C GLU A 89 3.79 5.64 11.21
N MET A 90 3.46 4.42 10.76
CA MET A 90 3.36 4.13 9.32
C MET A 90 2.25 4.95 8.64
N ALA A 91 1.11 5.15 9.32
CA ALA A 91 0.01 5.95 8.81
C ALA A 91 0.38 7.43 8.69
N ASP A 92 1.11 7.96 9.67
CA ASP A 92 1.59 9.33 9.68
C ASP A 92 2.63 9.56 8.56
N LEU A 93 3.60 8.66 8.42
CA LEU A 93 4.57 8.68 7.32
C LEU A 93 3.89 8.65 5.94
N TYR A 94 2.85 7.84 5.78
CA TYR A 94 2.10 7.78 4.53
C TYR A 94 1.34 9.09 4.26
N SER A 95 0.88 9.79 5.30
CA SER A 95 0.20 11.08 5.16
C SER A 95 1.13 12.15 4.59
N HIS A 96 2.37 12.22 5.05
CA HIS A 96 3.39 13.13 4.49
C HIS A 96 3.70 12.81 3.03
N ARG A 97 3.84 11.52 2.68
CA ARG A 97 4.05 11.10 1.28
C ARG A 97 2.93 11.61 0.36
N TRP A 98 1.68 11.58 0.83
CA TRP A 98 0.55 12.08 0.07
C TRP A 98 0.61 13.60 -0.13
N GLU A 99 1.04 14.38 0.86
CA GLU A 99 1.18 15.83 0.74
C GLU A 99 2.16 16.21 -0.36
N ILE A 100 3.26 15.47 -0.47
CA ILE A 100 4.22 15.61 -1.57
C ILE A 100 3.54 15.31 -2.91
N GLU A 101 2.76 14.22 -3.02
CA GLU A 101 2.03 13.89 -4.24
C GLU A 101 1.01 14.97 -4.64
N LEU A 102 0.36 15.62 -3.68
CA LEU A 102 -0.55 16.74 -3.92
C LEU A 102 0.21 17.96 -4.44
N GLY A 103 1.33 18.34 -3.80
CA GLY A 103 2.16 19.46 -4.25
C GLY A 103 2.64 19.28 -5.69
N TYR A 104 3.10 18.08 -6.06
CA TYR A 104 3.46 17.79 -7.45
C TYR A 104 2.27 17.88 -8.42
N ARG A 105 1.07 17.51 -7.99
CA ARG A 105 -0.14 17.64 -8.82
C ARG A 105 -0.49 19.11 -9.03
N GLU A 106 -0.45 19.93 -7.99
CA GLU A 106 -0.72 21.36 -8.05
C GLU A 106 0.26 22.07 -8.99
N ILE A 107 1.56 21.81 -8.87
CA ILE A 107 2.58 22.36 -9.77
C ILE A 107 2.29 22.01 -11.23
N LYS A 108 2.02 20.73 -11.51
CA LYS A 108 1.72 20.26 -12.88
C LYS A 108 0.46 20.92 -13.44
N GLN A 109 -0.58 21.06 -12.63
CA GLN A 109 -1.83 21.69 -13.05
C GLN A 109 -1.60 23.17 -13.39
N THR A 110 -0.91 23.92 -12.53
CA THR A 110 -0.61 25.34 -12.77
C THR A 110 0.28 25.55 -14.00
N MET A 111 1.33 24.72 -14.18
CA MET A 111 2.21 24.79 -15.36
C MET A 111 1.51 24.44 -16.69
N GLN A 112 0.47 23.61 -16.65
CA GLN A 112 -0.34 23.31 -17.83
C GLN A 112 -1.38 24.39 -18.12
N LEU A 113 -1.89 25.07 -17.08
CA LEU A 113 -2.79 26.21 -17.23
C LEU A 113 -2.08 27.45 -17.81
N SER A 114 -0.80 27.68 -17.47
CA SER A 114 -0.02 28.81 -18.00
C SER A 114 0.36 28.70 -19.49
N ARG A 115 -0.03 27.62 -20.19
CA ARG A 115 0.17 27.45 -21.64
C ARG A 115 -1.07 27.80 -22.48
N LEU A 116 -2.20 28.13 -21.85
CA LEU A 116 -3.48 28.41 -22.52
C LEU A 116 -3.90 29.90 -22.42
N THR A 117 -2.99 30.77 -22.00
CA THR A 117 -3.13 32.25 -21.95
C THR A 117 -1.95 32.87 -22.65
#